data_AF-A0A2V7AW77-F1
#
_entry.id   AF-A0A2V7AW77-F1
#
_cell.length_a   1.000
_cell.length_b   1.000
_cell.length_c   1.000
_cell.angle_alpha   90.00
_cell.angle_beta   90.00
_cell.angle_gamma   90.00
#
_symmetry.space_group_name_H-M   'P 1'
#
loop_
_entity.id
_entity.type
_entity.pdbx_description
1 polymer ?
#
loop_
_entity_poly.entity_id
_entity_poly.type
_entity_poly.pdbx_seq_one_letter_code
_entity_poly.pdbx_strand_id
1 'polypeptide(L)'
;APVAATAAADDKTILLIYAEARLIPAIVTADQAIRSTIQSRWPSPVRFYTEYLDLSWFPTEGQERQLGRLMKQKYAGRNIDLVMACGDAALRFALRERASLFPDVPIVFCAGEYESIRDARLAPDVTGVTMLVD
;
A
#
# COMPACT_ATOMS: atom_id res chain seq x y z
N ALA A 1 -4.84 -2.01 28.56
CA ALA A 1 -5.28 -0.91 27.66
C ALA A 1 -4.27 -0.80 26.53
N PRO A 2 -4.67 -0.61 25.26
CA PRO A 2 -3.67 -0.32 24.24
C PRO A 2 -3.12 1.08 24.52
N VAL A 3 -1.80 1.22 24.51
CA VAL A 3 -1.15 2.52 24.60
C VAL A 3 -1.42 3.23 23.26
N ALA A 4 -2.39 4.13 23.24
CA ALA A 4 -2.52 5.10 22.16
C ALA A 4 -1.30 6.02 22.25
N ALA A 5 -0.28 5.75 21.45
CA ALA A 5 0.78 6.72 21.24
C ALA A 5 0.13 7.96 20.61
N THR A 6 0.15 9.08 21.32
CA THR A 6 -0.27 10.37 20.79
C THR A 6 0.65 10.70 19.63
N ALA A 7 0.16 10.54 18.41
CA ALA A 7 0.88 10.98 17.22
C ALA A 7 1.02 12.50 17.32
N ALA A 8 2.24 13.02 17.15
CA ALA A 8 2.43 14.45 16.95
C ALA A 8 1.73 14.86 15.65
N ALA A 9 1.33 16.13 15.51
CA ALA A 9 0.59 16.62 14.34
C ALA A 9 1.30 16.37 12.99
N ASP A 10 2.62 16.16 13.02
CA ASP A 10 3.46 15.90 11.85
C ASP A 10 3.89 14.43 11.66
N ASP A 11 3.52 13.52 12.58
CA ASP A 11 3.81 12.10 12.42
C ASP A 11 2.98 11.52 11.27
N LYS A 12 3.62 10.84 10.34
CA LYS A 12 2.93 10.24 9.18
C LYS A 12 2.78 8.74 9.34
N THR A 13 1.63 8.21 8.91
CA THR A 13 1.37 6.77 8.89
C THR A 13 1.17 6.28 7.46
N ILE A 14 2.04 5.37 7.02
CA ILE A 14 1.99 4.77 5.68
C ILE A 14 1.54 3.31 5.81
N LEU A 15 0.55 2.92 5.00
CA LEU A 15 0.17 1.52 4.83
C LEU A 15 0.83 0.96 3.57
N LEU A 16 1.80 0.06 3.76
CA LEU A 16 2.44 -0.70 2.68
C LEU A 16 1.61 -1.95 2.38
N ILE A 17 1.28 -2.17 1.10
CA ILE A 17 0.59 -3.37 0.61
C ILE A 17 1.47 -4.01 -0.45
N TYR A 18 1.92 -5.23 -0.18
CA TYR A 18 2.68 -6.04 -1.13
C TYR A 18 1.78 -7.13 -1.73
N ALA A 19 1.90 -7.32 -3.04
CA ALA A 19 1.18 -8.36 -3.76
C ALA A 19 1.75 -9.77 -3.49
N GLU A 20 2.99 -9.86 -3.02
CA GLU A 20 3.72 -11.12 -2.78
C GLU A 20 4.05 -11.36 -1.30
N ALA A 21 4.48 -12.59 -1.00
CA ALA A 21 4.92 -12.99 0.34
C ALA A 21 6.16 -12.22 0.81
N ARG A 22 6.18 -11.93 2.12
CA ARG A 22 7.26 -11.22 2.82
C ARG A 22 8.66 -11.78 2.57
N LEU A 23 8.80 -13.10 2.47
CA LEU A 23 10.11 -13.76 2.46
C LEU A 23 10.75 -13.86 1.07
N ILE A 24 10.07 -13.38 0.01
CA ILE A 24 10.70 -13.25 -1.29
C ILE A 24 11.84 -12.21 -1.17
N PRO A 25 13.10 -12.54 -1.54
CA PRO A 25 14.23 -11.63 -1.35
C PRO A 25 14.03 -10.24 -1.96
N ALA A 26 13.46 -10.17 -3.16
CA ALA A 26 13.15 -8.90 -3.82
C ALA A 26 12.20 -8.02 -2.99
N ILE A 27 11.20 -8.61 -2.34
CA ILE A 27 10.24 -7.89 -1.48
C ILE A 27 10.92 -7.40 -0.20
N VAL A 28 11.76 -8.23 0.43
CA VAL A 28 12.54 -7.82 1.60
C VAL A 28 13.43 -6.62 1.28
N THR A 29 14.15 -6.68 0.16
CA THR A 29 15.03 -5.59 -0.28
C THR A 29 14.24 -4.32 -0.60
N ALA A 30 13.10 -4.44 -1.31
CA ALA A 30 12.24 -3.30 -1.63
C ALA A 30 11.67 -2.63 -0.37
N ASP A 31 11.12 -3.40 0.58
CA ASP A 31 10.57 -2.88 1.85
C ASP A 31 11.64 -2.13 2.67
N GLN A 32 12.85 -2.68 2.78
CA GLN A 32 13.97 -2.03 3.45
C GLN A 32 14.37 -0.72 2.77
N ALA A 33 14.46 -0.71 1.44
CA ALA A 33 14.83 0.48 0.68
C ALA A 33 13.77 1.59 0.78
N ILE A 34 12.49 1.23 0.69
CA ILE A 34 11.36 2.17 0.83
C ILE A 34 11.41 2.84 2.21
N ARG A 35 11.48 2.03 3.28
CA ARG A 35 11.48 2.56 4.65
C ARG A 35 12.67 3.47 4.92
N SER A 36 13.88 3.00 4.60
CA SER A 36 15.11 3.76 4.86
C SER A 36 15.16 5.07 4.06
N THR A 37 14.70 5.06 2.81
CA THR A 37 14.64 6.27 1.97
C THR A 37 13.62 7.28 2.52
N ILE A 38 12.43 6.83 2.92
CA ILE A 38 11.41 7.72 3.48
C ILE A 38 11.90 8.30 4.81
N GLN A 39 12.41 7.45 5.71
CA GLN A 39 12.86 7.88 7.04
C GLN A 39 14.07 8.82 7.00
N SER A 40 14.95 8.68 6.00
CA SER A 40 16.11 9.57 5.85
C SER A 40 15.77 10.94 5.25
N ARG A 41 14.63 11.06 4.56
CA ARG A 41 14.24 12.29 3.86
C ARG A 41 13.08 13.04 4.53
N TRP A 42 12.23 12.36 5.29
CA TRP A 42 11.13 12.98 6.00
C TRP A 42 11.60 13.53 7.36
N PRO A 43 11.26 14.78 7.71
CA PRO A 43 11.80 15.43 8.91
C PRO A 43 11.21 14.90 10.23
N SER A 44 10.08 14.18 10.17
CA SER A 44 9.33 13.69 11.34
C SER A 44 9.25 12.16 11.37
N PRO A 45 8.89 11.53 12.50
CA PRO A 45 8.66 10.10 12.55
C PRO A 45 7.62 9.62 11.52
N VAL A 46 7.95 8.52 10.84
CA VAL A 46 7.03 7.83 9.94
C VAL A 46 6.74 6.43 10.47
N ARG A 47 5.46 6.17 10.75
CA ARG A 47 4.94 4.86 11.12
C ARG A 47 4.56 4.09 9.87
N PHE A 48 4.87 2.80 9.88
CA PHE A 48 4.53 1.91 8.77
C PHE A 48 3.66 0.76 9.27
N TYR A 49 2.52 0.56 8.61
CA TYR A 49 1.79 -0.71 8.61
C TYR A 49 2.13 -1.47 7.34
N THR A 50 2.06 -2.80 7.38
CA THR A 50 2.50 -3.62 6.24
C THR A 50 1.68 -4.88 6.12
N GLU A 51 1.10 -5.06 4.94
CA GLU A 51 0.37 -6.24 4.55
C GLU A 51 1.08 -6.93 3.39
N TYR A 52 1.26 -8.24 3.53
CA TYR A 52 1.71 -9.14 2.48
C TYR A 52 0.52 -10.03 2.16
N LEU A 53 -0.09 -9.84 0.99
CA LEU A 53 -1.43 -10.36 0.72
C LEU A 53 -1.45 -11.55 -0.24
N ASP A 54 -0.31 -11.91 -0.83
CA ASP A 54 -0.17 -13.02 -1.79
C ASP A 54 -1.17 -12.94 -2.97
N LEU A 55 -1.56 -11.73 -3.35
CA LEU A 55 -2.54 -11.43 -4.40
C LEU A 55 -2.13 -12.01 -5.76
N SER A 56 -0.82 -12.00 -6.04
CA SER A 56 -0.27 -12.54 -7.29
C SER A 56 -0.43 -14.07 -7.39
N TRP A 57 -0.51 -14.77 -6.26
CA TRP A 57 -0.69 -16.23 -6.22
C TRP A 57 -2.14 -16.66 -6.02
N PHE A 58 -3.01 -15.78 -5.51
CA PHE A 58 -4.40 -16.09 -5.24
C PHE A 58 -5.38 -15.03 -5.80
N PRO A 59 -5.48 -14.89 -7.13
CA PRO A 59 -6.14 -13.75 -7.79
C PRO A 59 -7.68 -13.86 -7.86
N THR A 60 -8.34 -14.45 -6.86
CA THR A 60 -9.79 -14.63 -6.90
C THR A 60 -10.52 -13.42 -6.30
N GLU A 61 -11.52 -12.89 -7.01
CA GLU A 61 -12.27 -11.73 -6.51
C GLU A 61 -12.93 -11.98 -5.14
N GLY A 62 -13.35 -13.23 -4.87
CA GLY A 62 -13.96 -13.60 -3.59
C GLY A 62 -12.99 -13.42 -2.42
N GLN A 63 -11.74 -13.86 -2.59
CA GLN A 63 -10.68 -13.70 -1.61
C GLN A 63 -10.30 -12.23 -1.44
N GLU A 64 -10.14 -11.50 -2.55
CA GLU A 64 -9.80 -10.08 -2.50
C GLU A 64 -10.87 -9.26 -1.77
N ARG A 65 -12.17 -9.49 -2.05
CA ARG A 65 -13.25 -8.84 -1.30
C ARG A 65 -13.23 -9.19 0.20
N GLN A 66 -12.83 -10.42 0.55
CA GLN A 66 -12.69 -10.82 1.95
C GLN A 66 -11.51 -10.11 2.63
N LEU A 67 -10.37 -9.99 1.93
CA LEU A 67 -9.22 -9.20 2.39
C LEU A 67 -9.59 -7.73 2.55
N GLY A 68 -10.34 -7.13 1.61
CA GLY A 68 -10.85 -5.77 1.73
C GLY A 68 -11.69 -5.56 2.99
N ARG A 69 -12.63 -6.48 3.28
CA ARG A 69 -13.42 -6.44 4.53
C ARG A 69 -12.54 -6.56 5.78
N LEU A 70 -11.57 -7.47 5.77
CA LEU A 70 -10.64 -7.65 6.89
C LEU A 70 -9.80 -6.40 7.12
N MET A 71 -9.24 -5.82 6.06
CA MET A 71 -8.45 -4.58 6.15
C MET A 71 -9.29 -3.42 6.65
N LYS A 72 -10.53 -3.28 6.19
CA LYS A 72 -11.45 -2.24 6.67
C LYS A 72 -11.65 -2.31 8.17
N GLN A 73 -11.84 -3.52 8.70
CA GLN A 73 -11.98 -3.74 10.14
C GLN A 73 -10.65 -3.51 10.88
N LYS A 74 -9.53 -4.00 10.34
CA LYS A 74 -8.19 -3.90 10.95
C LYS A 74 -7.73 -2.45 11.11
N TYR A 75 -8.03 -1.60 10.14
CA TYR A 75 -7.62 -0.19 10.12
C TYR A 75 -8.73 0.79 10.51
N ALA A 76 -9.88 0.31 10.98
CA ALA A 76 -10.94 1.17 11.47
C ALA A 76 -10.44 2.09 12.59
N GLY A 77 -10.69 3.40 12.46
CA GLY A 77 -10.24 4.42 13.42
C GLY A 77 -8.73 4.70 13.42
N ARG A 78 -7.98 4.18 12.45
CA ARG A 78 -6.56 4.53 12.24
C ARG A 78 -6.47 5.66 11.21
N ASN A 79 -5.71 6.70 11.51
CA ASN A 79 -5.30 7.67 10.49
C ASN A 79 -4.18 7.05 9.64
N ILE A 80 -4.49 6.80 8.37
CA ILE A 80 -3.51 6.44 7.34
C ILE A 80 -3.35 7.67 6.45
N ASP A 81 -2.13 8.20 6.36
CA ASP A 81 -1.81 9.38 5.55
C ASP A 81 -1.50 9.02 4.09
N LEU A 82 -1.07 7.78 3.84
CA LEU A 82 -0.71 7.27 2.52
C LEU A 82 -0.89 5.75 2.44
N VAL A 83 -1.45 5.28 1.34
CA VAL A 83 -1.38 3.86 0.94
C VAL A 83 -0.28 3.72 -0.11
N MET A 84 0.67 2.82 0.13
CA MET A 84 1.69 2.46 -0.85
C MET A 84 1.47 1.02 -1.32
N ALA A 85 1.09 0.86 -2.59
CA ALA A 85 0.82 -0.44 -3.21
C ALA A 85 1.99 -0.88 -4.08
N CYS A 86 2.57 -2.04 -3.78
CA CYS A 86 3.74 -2.56 -4.48
C CYS A 86 3.41 -3.86 -5.23
N GLY A 87 3.54 -3.79 -6.56
CA GLY A 87 3.09 -4.81 -7.52
C GLY A 87 1.74 -4.48 -8.16
N ASP A 88 1.51 -4.96 -9.39
CA ASP A 88 0.28 -4.73 -10.16
C ASP A 88 -0.98 -5.20 -9.40
N ALA A 89 -0.95 -6.41 -8.84
CA ALA A 89 -2.10 -6.95 -8.12
C ALA A 89 -2.42 -6.14 -6.85
N ALA A 90 -1.40 -5.61 -6.15
CA ALA A 90 -1.59 -4.72 -5.00
C ALA A 90 -2.19 -3.39 -5.41
N LEU A 91 -1.75 -2.80 -6.54
CA LEU A 91 -2.34 -1.58 -7.08
C LEU A 91 -3.82 -1.78 -7.45
N ARG A 92 -4.14 -2.83 -8.21
CA ARG A 92 -5.52 -3.15 -8.58
C ARG A 92 -6.40 -3.37 -7.35
N PHE A 93 -5.90 -4.10 -6.36
CA PHE A 93 -6.58 -4.29 -5.08
C PHE A 93 -6.84 -2.95 -4.38
N ALA A 94 -5.81 -2.11 -4.22
CA ALA A 94 -5.92 -0.82 -3.55
C ALA A 94 -6.90 0.12 -4.25
N LEU A 95 -6.90 0.17 -5.59
CA LEU A 95 -7.82 1.00 -6.37
C LEU A 95 -9.27 0.53 -6.23
N ARG A 96 -9.52 -0.78 -6.30
CA ARG A 96 -10.86 -1.36 -6.17
C ARG A 96 -11.45 -1.17 -4.78
N GLU A 97 -10.63 -1.33 -3.73
CA GLU A 97 -11.07 -1.21 -2.34
C GLU A 97 -10.96 0.23 -1.80
N ARG A 98 -10.44 1.17 -2.59
CA ARG A 98 -10.16 2.54 -2.15
C ARG A 98 -11.35 3.20 -1.47
N ALA A 99 -12.51 3.18 -2.12
CA ALA A 99 -13.72 3.82 -1.59
C ALA A 99 -14.18 3.21 -0.25
N SER A 100 -13.86 1.93 -0.01
CA SER A 100 -14.29 1.20 1.19
C SER A 100 -13.30 1.32 2.35
N LEU A 101 -12.00 1.38 2.03
CA LEU A 101 -10.90 1.41 2.99
C LEU A 101 -10.47 2.84 3.33
N PHE A 102 -10.11 3.62 2.30
CA PHE A 102 -9.40 4.89 2.45
C PHE A 102 -9.75 5.87 1.29
N PRO A 103 -10.99 6.40 1.25
CA PRO A 103 -11.47 7.17 0.09
C PRO A 103 -10.60 8.39 -0.23
N ASP A 104 -10.15 9.12 0.81
CA ASP A 104 -9.43 10.39 0.69
C ASP A 104 -7.92 10.26 0.92
N VAL A 105 -7.40 9.02 1.00
CA VAL A 105 -5.97 8.78 1.23
C VAL A 105 -5.28 8.62 -0.12
N PRO A 106 -4.19 9.37 -0.37
CA PRO A 106 -3.42 9.23 -1.61
C PRO A 106 -2.87 7.81 -1.75
N ILE A 107 -2.75 7.36 -3.00
CA ILE A 107 -2.15 6.07 -3.33
C ILE A 107 -0.84 6.33 -4.10
N VAL A 108 0.27 5.83 -3.56
CA VAL A 108 1.53 5.74 -4.30
C VAL A 108 1.74 4.29 -4.71
N PHE A 109 2.08 4.02 -5.96
CA PHE A 109 2.42 2.66 -6.39
C PHE A 109 3.88 2.49 -6.77
N CYS A 110 4.39 1.30 -6.49
CA CYS A 110 5.71 0.86 -6.90
C CYS A 110 5.57 -0.43 -7.72
N ALA A 111 6.30 -0.56 -8.83
CA ALA A 111 6.27 -1.78 -9.65
C ALA A 111 4.86 -2.13 -10.19
N GLY A 112 4.07 -1.12 -10.59
CA GLY A 112 2.84 -1.36 -11.34
C GLY A 112 3.16 -1.70 -12.80
N GLU A 113 2.45 -2.64 -13.42
CA GLU A 113 2.73 -3.00 -14.81
C GLU A 113 2.39 -1.84 -15.77
N TYR A 114 3.33 -1.49 -16.65
CA TYR A 114 3.18 -0.38 -17.57
C TYR A 114 1.94 -0.51 -18.46
N GLU A 115 1.72 -1.69 -19.05
CA GLU A 115 0.56 -1.93 -19.93
C GLU A 115 -0.77 -1.82 -19.18
N SER A 116 -0.82 -2.22 -17.90
CA SER A 116 -2.01 -2.06 -17.05
C SER A 116 -2.36 -0.60 -16.76
N ILE A 117 -1.36 0.29 -16.77
CA ILE A 117 -1.49 1.68 -16.32
C ILE A 117 -1.52 2.67 -17.49
N ARG A 118 -0.86 2.37 -18.61
CA ARG A 118 -0.70 3.31 -19.75
C ARG A 118 -2.01 3.95 -20.17
N ASP A 119 -3.06 3.14 -20.25
CA ASP A 119 -4.38 3.56 -20.73
C ASP A 119 -5.37 3.82 -19.58
N ALA A 120 -4.92 3.65 -18.32
CA ALA A 120 -5.74 3.88 -17.13
C ALA A 120 -5.84 5.38 -16.79
N ARG A 121 -7.06 5.87 -16.63
CA ARG A 121 -7.31 7.19 -16.03
C ARG A 121 -7.23 7.10 -14.52
N LEU A 122 -6.02 7.31 -13.99
CA LEU A 122 -5.80 7.39 -12.56
C LEU A 122 -6.37 8.71 -11.98
N ALA A 123 -6.88 8.64 -10.75
CA ALA A 123 -7.29 9.85 -10.03
C ALA A 123 -6.06 10.73 -9.71
N PRO A 124 -6.21 12.06 -9.52
CA PRO A 124 -5.09 12.98 -9.36
C PRO A 124 -4.14 12.69 -8.19
N ASP A 125 -4.61 11.96 -7.19
CA ASP A 125 -3.87 11.56 -5.99
C ASP A 125 -3.43 10.09 -6.02
N VAL A 126 -3.47 9.47 -7.20
CA VAL A 126 -2.85 8.17 -7.47
C VAL A 126 -1.64 8.40 -8.37
N THR A 127 -0.45 8.11 -7.87
CA THR A 127 0.81 8.32 -8.59
C THR A 127 1.78 7.18 -8.32
N GLY A 128 2.85 7.03 -9.10
CA GLY A 128 3.80 5.96 -8.87
C GLY A 128 4.76 5.73 -10.02
N VAL A 129 5.51 4.64 -9.89
CA VAL A 129 6.47 4.17 -10.89
C VAL A 129 6.01 2.83 -11.47
N THR A 130 6.05 2.74 -12.79
CA THR A 130 5.70 1.51 -13.52
C THR A 130 6.94 0.65 -13.77
N MET A 131 6.72 -0.63 -14.02
CA MET A 131 7.72 -1.56 -14.54
C MET A 131 7.27 -2.15 -15.87
N LEU A 132 8.25 -2.48 -16.71
CA LEU A 132 8.07 -3.29 -17.90
C LEU A 132 8.44 -4.73 -17.55
N VAL A 133 7.61 -5.67 -17.99
CA VAL A 133 7.89 -7.11 -17.93
C VAL A 133 7.98 -7.56 -19.38
N ASP A 134 9.13 -8.12 -19.75
CA ASP A 134 9.38 -8.68 -21.09
C ASP A 134 8.69 -10.04 -21.29
#